data_AF-A0A7R9JI92-F1
#
_entry.id   AF-A0A7R9JI92-F1
#
_cell.length_a   1.000
_cell.length_b   1.000
_cell.length_c   1.000
_cell.angle_alpha   90.00
_cell.angle_beta   90.00
_cell.angle_gamma   90.00
#
_symmetry.space_group_name_H-M   'P 1'
#
loop_
_entity.id
_entity.type
_entity.pdbx_description
1 polymer ?
#
loop_
_entity_poly.entity_id
_entity_poly.type
_entity_poly.pdbx_seq_one_letter_code
_entity_poly.pdbx_strand_id
1 'polypeptide(L)' 'MLDDPDAHEKFLSITKAYETLKDDELRKKYDLYGEEGAPKHQSYHSWSFYQENFGIYDDDPEVITLDTLDFGMCSLS' A
#
# COMPACT_ATOMS: atom_id res chain seq x y z
N MET A 1 25.93 -14.07 2.83
CA MET A 1 24.54 -13.67 2.54
C MET A 1 24.05 -14.62 1.47
N LEU A 2 23.10 -15.49 1.81
CA LEU A 2 22.45 -16.35 0.82
C LEU A 2 21.40 -15.49 0.16
N ASP A 3 21.60 -15.16 -1.12
CA ASP A 3 20.53 -14.60 -1.93
C ASP A 3 19.42 -15.66 -2.00
N ASP A 4 18.25 -15.32 -1.45
CA ASP A 4 17.06 -16.14 -1.58
C ASP A 4 16.56 -15.98 -3.03
N PRO A 5 16.61 -17.03 -3.87
CA PRO A 5 16.20 -16.94 -5.27
C PRO A 5 14.72 -16.53 -5.41
N ASP A 6 13.91 -16.77 -4.38
CA ASP A 6 12.48 -16.46 -4.36
C ASP A 6 12.18 -15.09 -3.74
N ALA A 7 13.21 -14.32 -3.31
CA ALA A 7 13.04 -13.03 -2.66
C ALA A 7 12.23 -12.05 -3.53
N HIS A 8 12.46 -12.08 -4.84
CA HIS A 8 11.75 -11.22 -5.79
C HIS A 8 10.25 -11.58 -5.84
N GLU A 9 9.92 -12.85 -5.98
CA GLU A 9 8.52 -13.31 -6.06
C GLU A 9 7.76 -13.04 -4.76
N LYS A 10 8.41 -13.28 -3.61
CA LYS A 10 7.85 -12.94 -2.29
C LYS A 10 7.58 -11.45 -2.18
N PHE A 11 8.53 -10.61 -2.57
CA PHE A 11 8.36 -9.16 -2.54
C PHE A 11 7.23 -8.68 -3.47
N LEU A 12 7.11 -9.26 -4.67
CA LEU A 12 6.01 -8.93 -5.58
C LEU A 12 4.64 -9.29 -4.99
N SER A 13 4.51 -10.45 -4.34
CA SER A 13 3.25 -10.86 -3.70
C SER A 13 2.82 -9.90 -2.59
N ILE A 14 3.77 -9.46 -1.75
CA ILE A 14 3.53 -8.50 -0.68
C ILE A 14 3.18 -7.13 -1.24
N THR A 15 3.92 -6.67 -2.26
CA THR A 15 3.67 -5.39 -2.93
C THR A 15 2.27 -5.36 -3.53
N LYS A 16 1.86 -6.44 -4.22
CA LYS A 16 0.52 -6.57 -4.80
C LYS A 16 -0.57 -6.44 -3.74
N ALA A 17 -0.41 -7.14 -2.61
CA ALA A 17 -1.35 -7.07 -1.51
C ALA A 17 -1.43 -5.64 -0.96
N TYR A 18 -0.29 -4.99 -0.73
CA TYR A 18 -0.25 -3.61 -0.26
C TYR A 18 -0.93 -2.63 -1.22
N GLU A 19 -0.61 -2.69 -2.52
CA GLU A 19 -1.22 -1.81 -3.52
C GLU A 19 -2.74 -1.97 -3.63
N THR A 20 -3.25 -3.18 -3.39
CA THR A 20 -4.68 -3.47 -3.41
C THR A 20 -5.37 -2.95 -2.14
N LEU A 21 -4.74 -3.14 -0.98
CA LEU A 21 -5.37 -2.87 0.31
C LEU A 21 -5.21 -1.43 0.79
N LYS A 22 -4.21 -0.69 0.29
CA LYS A 22 -3.98 0.73 0.65
C LYS A 22 -5.01 1.68 0.03
N ASP A 23 -5.68 1.25 -1.05
CA ASP A 23 -6.68 2.03 -1.75
C ASP A 23 -8.06 1.44 -1.44
N ASP A 24 -8.93 2.26 -0.88
CA ASP A 24 -10.25 1.87 -0.44
C ASP A 24 -11.15 1.33 -1.55
N GLU A 25 -11.02 1.84 -2.78
CA GLU A 25 -11.81 1.34 -3.92
C GLU A 25 -11.28 0.00 -4.42
N LEU A 26 -9.96 -0.16 -4.52
CA LEU A 26 -9.33 -1.41 -4.92
C LEU A 26 -9.60 -2.50 -3.89
N ARG A 27 -9.52 -2.17 -2.61
CA ARG A 27 -9.87 -3.08 -1.51
C ARG A 27 -11.32 -3.54 -1.61
N LYS A 28 -12.27 -2.62 -1.83
CA LYS A 28 -13.69 -2.98 -2.04
C LYS A 28 -13.89 -3.88 -3.25
N LYS A 29 -13.17 -3.63 -4.36
CA LYS A 29 -13.22 -4.50 -5.55
C LYS A 29 -12.63 -5.87 -5.26
N TYR A 30 -11.54 -5.95 -4.51
CA TYR A 30 -10.94 -7.22 -4.08
C TYR A 30 -11.87 -8.01 -3.17
N ASP A 31 -12.54 -7.37 -2.22
CA ASP A 31 -13.51 -8.02 -1.33
C ASP A 31 -14.70 -8.62 -2.11
N LEU A 32 -15.08 -8.02 -3.25
CA LEU A 32 -16.19 -8.46 -4.09
C LEU A 32 -15.79 -9.50 -5.16
N TYR A 33 -14.62 -9.34 -5.78
CA TYR A 33 -14.21 -10.09 -6.98
C TYR A 33 -12.88 -10.84 -6.81
N GLY A 34 -12.25 -10.77 -5.63
CA GLY A 34 -10.93 -11.34 -5.37
C GLY A 34 -9.85 -10.77 -6.27
N GLU A 35 -8.98 -11.64 -6.76
CA GLU A 35 -7.83 -11.30 -7.62
C GLU A 35 -8.23 -10.61 -8.95
N GLU A 36 -9.47 -10.75 -9.40
CA GLU A 36 -9.96 -10.04 -10.60
C GLU A 36 -10.15 -8.53 -10.35
N GLY A 37 -10.37 -8.14 -9.10
CA GLY A 37 -10.47 -6.76 -8.65
C GLY A 37 -9.12 -6.10 -8.34
N ALA A 38 -8.03 -6.86 -8.34
CA ALA A 38 -6.70 -6.37 -8.01
C ALA A 38 -6.07 -5.57 -9.18
N PRO A 39 -5.18 -4.60 -8.89
CA PRO A 39 -4.44 -3.89 -9.92
C PRO A 39 -3.59 -4.84 -10.76
N LYS A 40 -3.62 -4.64 -12.09
CA LYS A 40 -2.89 -5.45 -13.07
C LYS A 40 -1.43 -5.01 -13.27
N HIS A 41 -1.10 -3.80 -12.84
CA HIS A 41 0.24 -3.24 -12.95
C HIS A 41 0.77 -3.00 -11.55
N GLN A 42 1.95 -3.53 -11.26
CA GLN A 42 2.62 -3.40 -9.97
C GLN A 42 3.78 -2.44 -10.13
N SER A 43 3.83 -1.40 -9.30
CA SER A 43 4.93 -0.44 -9.27
C SER A 43 5.49 -0.37 -7.86
N TYR A 44 6.71 -0.87 -7.67
CA TYR A 44 7.42 -0.78 -6.40
C TYR A 44 8.53 0.28 -6.45
N HIS A 45 8.93 0.75 -5.27
CA HIS A 45 10.04 1.69 -5.11
C HIS A 45 11.33 0.97 -4.71
N SER A 46 12.43 1.71 -4.64
CA SER A 46 13.71 1.18 -4.13
C SER A 46 13.63 0.94 -2.63
N TRP A 47 14.51 0.06 -2.11
CA TRP A 47 14.59 -0.21 -0.68
C TRP A 47 14.81 1.06 0.16
N SER A 48 15.68 1.98 -0.30
CA SER A 48 15.93 3.26 0.36
C SER A 48 14.66 4.11 0.50
N PHE A 49 13.73 4.04 -0.46
CA PHE A 49 12.46 4.74 -0.35
C PHE A 49 11.61 4.21 0.81
N TYR A 50 11.48 2.90 0.93
CA TYR A 50 10.71 2.28 2.01
C TYR A 50 11.31 2.54 3.40
N GLN A 51 12.63 2.73 3.47
CA GLN A 51 13.31 3.04 4.72
C GLN A 51 13.14 4.50 5.15
N GLU A 52 13.14 5.44 4.21
CA GLU A 52 13.25 6.88 4.53
C GLU A 52 11.96 7.68 4.31
N ASN A 53 11.05 7.22 3.43
CA ASN A 53 9.95 8.05 2.92
C ASN A 53 8.57 7.38 3.03
N PHE A 54 8.50 6.14 3.49
CA PHE A 54 7.26 5.39 3.57
C PHE A 54 6.73 5.41 5.01
N GLY A 55 5.47 5.83 5.20
CA GLY A 55 4.84 5.87 6.53
C GLY A 55 5.55 6.81 7.51
N ILE A 56 6.01 7.98 7.03
CA ILE A 56 6.91 8.87 7.79
C ILE A 56 6.36 9.37 9.14
N TYR A 57 5.05 9.23 9.38
CA TYR A 57 4.39 9.62 10.63
C TYR A 57 3.64 8.45 11.29
N ASP A 58 3.80 7.21 10.80
CA ASP A 58 3.06 6.05 11.33
C ASP A 58 3.45 5.73 12.79
N ASP A 59 4.68 6.07 13.18
CA ASP A 59 5.21 5.92 14.55
C ASP A 59 4.92 7.14 15.45
N ASP A 60 4.33 8.22 14.91
CA ASP A 60 4.05 9.47 15.62
C ASP A 60 2.55 9.56 15.99
N PRO A 61 2.12 9.11 17.19
CA PRO A 61 0.69 9.04 17.56
C PRO A 61 0.02 10.42 17.67
N GLU A 62 0.79 11.50 17.68
CA GLU A 62 0.30 12.88 17.68
C GLU A 62 -0.11 13.37 16.28
N VAL A 63 0.31 12.66 15.22
CA VAL A 63 0.06 13.03 13.82
C VAL A 63 -1.00 12.09 13.23
N ILE A 64 -2.09 12.67 12.73
CA ILE A 64 -3.12 11.92 11.98
C ILE A 64 -2.82 12.07 10.50
N THR A 65 -2.43 10.98 9.84
CA THR A 65 -2.31 10.90 8.38
C THR A 65 -3.69 10.69 7.76
N LEU A 66 -4.11 11.62 6.89
CA LEU A 66 -5.40 11.55 6.20
C LEU A 66 -5.19 11.06 4.77
N ASP A 67 -6.04 10.15 4.33
CA ASP A 67 -6.15 9.80 2.92
C ASP A 67 -7.04 10.79 2.15
N THR A 68 -7.26 10.53 0.86
CA THR A 68 -8.05 11.42 0.00
C THR A 68 -9.54 11.45 0.37
N LEU A 69 -10.09 10.36 0.90
CA LEU A 69 -11.49 10.27 1.32
C LEU A 69 -11.69 11.01 2.65
N ASP A 70 -10.78 10.79 3.60
CA ASP A 70 -10.75 11.45 4.90
C ASP A 70 -10.63 12.97 4.77
N PHE A 71 -9.72 13.44 3.91
CA PHE A 71 -9.54 14.86 3.66
C PHE A 71 -10.80 15.51 3.08
N GLY A 72 -11.48 14.82 2.16
CA GLY A 72 -12.75 15.27 1.58
C GLY A 72 -13.84 15.45 2.63
N MET A 73 -13.95 14.51 3.58
CA MET A 73 -14.91 14.60 4.68
C MET A 73 -14.59 15.74 5.65
N CYS A 74 -13.32 15.98 5.97
CA CYS A 74 -12.92 17.10 6.82
C CYS A 74 -13.27 18.47 6.20
N SER A 75 -13.25 18.62 4.88
CA SER A 75 -13.57 19.89 4.19
C SER A 75 -15.06 20.26 4.21
N LEU A 76 -15.94 19.32 4.59
CA LEU A 76 -17.40 19.46 4.59
C LEU A 76 -18.00 19.71 5.99
N SER A 77 -17.16 19.81 7.03
CA SER A 77 -17.53 20.15 8.41
C SER A 77 -17.17 21.58 8.76
#